data_AF-A0A1B9JRS4-F1
#
_entry.id   AF-A0A1B9JRS4-F1
#
_cell.length_a   1.000
_cell.length_b   1.000
_cell.length_c   1.000
_cell.angle_alpha   90.00
_cell.angle_beta   90.00
_cell.angle_gamma   90.00
#
_symmetry.space_group_name_H-M   'P 1'
#
loop_
_entity.id
_entity.type
_entity.pdbx_description
1 polymer ?
#
loop_
_entity_poly.entity_id
_entity_poly.type
_entity_poly.pdbx_seq_one_letter_code
_entity_poly.pdbx_strand_id
1 'polypeptide(L)' 'MLSYKKTETNEEQHEMIKEIQSLIESLCNEKELQRIILDYIDCNYYYLNEWPSCKDWLLHMLSILRNL' A
#
# COMPACT_ATOMS: atom_id res chain seq x y z
N MET A 1 2.35 7.57 6.26
CA MET A 1 3.02 7.71 4.94
C MET A 1 3.94 8.91 4.81
N LEU A 2 3.52 10.16 5.06
CA LEU A 2 4.44 11.30 4.91
C LEU A 2 5.68 11.24 5.82
N SER A 3 5.53 10.74 7.05
CA SER A 3 6.68 10.52 7.95
C SER A 3 7.64 9.48 7.39
N TYR A 4 7.14 8.32 6.96
CA TYR A 4 7.93 7.27 6.28
C TYR A 4 8.75 7.84 5.12
N LYS A 5 8.10 8.59 4.22
CA LYS A 5 8.76 9.23 3.07
C LYS A 5 9.92 10.17 3.45
N LYS A 6 9.82 10.84 4.60
CA LYS A 6 10.86 11.77 5.06
C LYS A 6 12.01 11.05 5.77
N THR A 7 11.76 9.87 6.31
CA THR A 7 12.70 9.16 7.18
C THR A 7 13.46 8.06 6.45
N GLU A 8 12.78 7.31 5.58
CA GLU A 8 13.38 6.17 4.89
C GLU A 8 14.24 6.57 3.70
N THR A 9 15.19 5.70 3.35
CA THR A 9 16.09 5.92 2.21
C THR A 9 15.34 5.86 0.87
N ASN A 10 15.99 6.36 -0.18
CA ASN A 10 15.42 6.27 -1.52
C ASN A 10 15.28 4.81 -1.98
N GLU A 11 16.21 3.94 -1.57
CA GLU A 11 16.17 2.51 -1.86
C GLU A 11 14.96 1.84 -1.20
N GLU A 12 14.73 2.06 0.10
CA GLU A 12 13.56 1.53 0.82
C GLU A 12 12.24 2.04 0.23
N GLN A 13 12.18 3.32 -0.13
CA GLN A 13 11.01 3.87 -0.80
C GLN A 13 10.79 3.26 -2.19
N HIS A 14 11.87 2.95 -2.92
CA HIS A 14 11.79 2.35 -4.24
C HIS A 14 11.30 0.90 -4.20
N GLU A 15 11.78 0.11 -3.23
CA GLU A 15 11.29 -1.26 -3.03
C GLU A 15 9.84 -1.28 -2.58
N MET A 16 9.44 -0.41 -1.64
CA MET A 16 8.04 -0.24 -1.24
C MET A 16 7.13 0.10 -2.44
N ILE A 17 7.58 0.98 -3.34
CA ILE A 17 6.83 1.28 -4.57
C ILE A 17 6.65 0.03 -5.44
N LYS A 18 7.69 -0.79 -5.63
CA LYS A 18 7.61 -2.02 -6.42
C LYS A 18 6.66 -3.03 -5.80
N GLU A 19 6.73 -3.23 -4.49
CA GLU A 19 5.87 -4.16 -3.76
C GLU A 19 4.39 -3.75 -3.88
N ILE A 20 4.09 -2.46 -3.66
CA ILE A 20 2.73 -1.94 -3.81
C ILE A 20 2.23 -2.11 -5.25
N GLN A 21 3.07 -1.83 -6.25
CA GLN A 21 2.71 -2.05 -7.66
C GLN A 21 2.40 -3.52 -7.94
N SER A 22 3.24 -4.44 -7.44
CA SER A 22 3.04 -5.87 -7.61
C SER A 22 1.71 -6.34 -7.02
N LEU A 23 1.33 -5.82 -5.85
CA LEU A 23 0.03 -6.11 -5.24
C LEU A 23 -1.15 -5.59 -6.09
N ILE A 24 -1.05 -4.37 -6.61
CA ILE A 24 -2.08 -3.77 -7.48
C ILE A 24 -2.25 -4.58 -8.77
N GLU A 25 -1.15 -4.98 -9.40
CA GLU A 25 -1.10 -5.73 -10.65
C GLU A 25 -1.39 -7.24 -10.47
N SER A 26 -1.41 -7.71 -9.23
CA SER A 26 -1.74 -9.11 -8.92
C SER A 26 -3.17 -9.47 -9.35
N LEU A 27 -3.37 -10.77 -9.60
CA LEU A 27 -4.68 -11.36 -9.87
C LEU A 27 -5.53 -11.54 -8.60
N CYS A 28 -5.06 -11.05 -7.44
CA CYS A 28 -5.79 -11.15 -6.19
C CYS A 28 -7.08 -10.31 -6.26
N ASN A 29 -8.17 -10.91 -5.79
CA ASN A 29 -9.41 -10.18 -5.57
C ASN A 29 -9.37 -9.39 -4.25
N GLU A 30 -10.35 -8.52 -4.04
CA GLU A 30 -10.40 -7.64 -2.88
C GLU A 30 -10.32 -8.38 -1.52
N LYS A 31 -10.97 -9.53 -1.38
CA LYS A 31 -10.93 -10.30 -0.12
C LYS A 31 -9.55 -10.90 0.13
N GLU A 32 -8.85 -11.31 -0.92
CA GLU A 32 -7.48 -11.83 -0.81
C GLU A 32 -6.52 -10.70 -0.44
N LEU A 33 -6.65 -9.55 -1.09
CA LEU A 33 -5.85 -8.36 -0.75
C LEU A 33 -6.10 -7.90 0.70
N GLN A 34 -7.36 -7.89 1.15
CA GLN A 34 -7.70 -7.59 2.55
C GLN A 34 -7.00 -8.54 3.52
N ARG A 35 -7.04 -9.85 3.28
CA ARG A 35 -6.32 -10.82 4.13
C ARG A 35 -4.82 -10.60 4.11
N ILE A 36 -4.24 -10.33 2.95
CA ILE A 36 -2.79 -10.06 2.84
C ILE A 36 -2.43 -8.82 3.68
N ILE A 37 -3.15 -7.72 3.52
CA ILE A 37 -2.83 -6.46 4.22
C ILE A 37 -3.14 -6.55 5.72
N LEU A 38 -4.35 -6.97 6.08
CA LEU A 38 -4.85 -6.87 7.45
C LEU A 38 -4.43 -8.06 8.32
N ASP A 39 -4.35 -9.27 7.75
CA ASP A 39 -4.08 -10.47 8.55
C ASP A 39 -2.62 -10.93 8.41
N TYR A 40 -2.04 -10.91 7.20
CA TYR A 40 -0.69 -11.43 6.97
C TYR A 40 0.41 -10.40 7.25
N ILE A 41 0.23 -9.16 6.75
CA ILE A 41 1.13 -8.03 7.04
C ILE A 41 0.84 -7.43 8.42
N ASP A 42 -0.32 -7.75 9.00
CA ASP A 42 -0.78 -7.23 10.31
C ASP A 42 -0.85 -5.69 10.30
N CYS A 43 -1.44 -5.13 9.23
CA CYS A 43 -1.62 -3.70 9.11
C CYS A 43 -2.65 -3.18 10.11
N ASN A 44 -2.17 -2.50 11.14
CA ASN A 44 -3.00 -1.88 12.18
C ASN A 44 -3.91 -0.74 11.69
N TYR A 45 -3.71 -0.26 10.46
CA TYR A 45 -4.55 0.76 9.87
C TYR A 45 -5.68 0.13 9.05
N TYR A 46 -6.90 0.19 9.58
CA TYR A 46 -8.08 -0.35 8.91
C TYR A 46 -8.58 0.58 7.80
N TYR A 47 -7.95 0.50 6.64
CA TYR A 47 -8.16 1.40 5.50
C TYR A 47 -9.60 1.42 4.95
N LEU A 48 -10.40 0.38 5.19
CA LEU A 48 -11.79 0.30 4.71
C LEU A 48 -12.72 1.37 5.32
N ASN A 49 -12.28 2.05 6.38
CA ASN A 49 -13.01 3.20 6.92
C ASN A 49 -12.94 4.43 6.00
N GLU A 50 -11.90 4.54 5.18
CA GLU A 50 -11.62 5.72 4.35
C GLU A 50 -11.57 5.41 2.85
N TRP A 51 -11.34 4.15 2.49
CA TRP A 51 -11.13 3.72 1.11
C TRP A 51 -12.09 2.60 0.73
N PRO A 52 -12.69 2.65 -0.48
CA PRO A 52 -13.69 1.66 -0.90
C PRO A 52 -13.08 0.31 -1.30
N SER A 53 -11.77 0.25 -1.56
CA SER A 53 -11.05 -1.00 -1.83
C SER A 53 -9.59 -0.91 -1.39
N CYS A 54 -8.95 -2.08 -1.23
CA CYS A 54 -7.52 -2.17 -1.00
C CYS A 54 -6.74 -1.50 -2.14
N LYS A 55 -7.15 -1.68 -3.39
CA LYS A 55 -6.45 -1.10 -4.55
C LYS A 55 -6.51 0.42 -4.54
N ASP A 56 -7.64 1.02 -4.16
CA ASP A 56 -7.76 2.49 -4.04
C ASP A 56 -6.80 3.04 -2.97
N TRP A 57 -6.71 2.36 -1.82
CA TRP A 57 -5.78 2.73 -0.77
C TRP A 57 -4.30 2.57 -1.19
N LEU A 58 -3.95 1.45 -1.83
CA LEU A 58 -2.61 1.21 -2.37
C LEU A 58 -2.21 2.25 -3.44
N LEU A 59 -3.14 2.62 -4.33
CA LEU A 59 -2.93 3.67 -5.34
C LEU A 59 -2.68 5.04 -4.70
N HIS A 60 -3.42 5.36 -3.64
CA HIS A 60 -3.18 6.59 -2.86
C HIS A 60 -1.78 6.59 -2.21
N MET A 61 -1.35 5.47 -1.63
CA MET A 61 0.01 5.34 -1.10
C MET A 61 1.08 5.54 -2.17
N LEU A 62 0.88 4.98 -3.37
CA LEU A 62 1.77 5.21 -4.51
C LEU A 62 1.84 6.67 -4.92
N SER A 63 0.71 7.40 -4.92
CA SER A 63 0.70 8.82 -5.29
C SER A 63 1.55 9.64 -4.31
N ILE A 64 1.42 9.38 -3.00
CA ILE A 64 2.24 10.00 -1.96
C ILE A 64 3.73 9.69 -2.17
N LEU A 65 4.08 8.44 -2.42
CA LEU A 65 5.49 8.03 -2.59
C LEU A 65 6.09 8.65 -3.86
N ARG A 66 5.34 8.74 -4.95
CA ARG A 66 5.80 9.27 -6.25
C ARG A 66 5.71 10.79 -6.40
N ASN A 67 5.03 11.49 -5.48
CA ASN A 67 4.63 12.90 -5.64
C ASN A 67 3.69 13.12 -6.84
N LEU A 68 2.71 12.22 -7.00
CA LEU A 68 1.65 12.34 -8.02
C LEU A 68 0.36 12.90 -7.40
#